data_AF-A0A5R9FG64-F1
#
_entry.id   AF-A0A5R9FG64-F1
#
_cell.length_a   1.000
_cell.length_b   1.000
_cell.length_c   1.000
_cell.angle_alpha   90.00
_cell.angle_beta   90.00
_cell.angle_gamma   90.00
#
_symmetry.space_group_name_H-M   'P 1'
#
loop_
_entity.id
_entity.type
_entity.pdbx_description
1 polymer ?
#
loop_
_entity_poly.entity_id
_entity_poly.type
_entity_poly.pdbx_seq_one_letter_code
_entity_poly.pdbx_strand_id
1 'polypeptide(L)'
;MDAYDEGSNARHEPPSEPAATAPAASAPEPDNAGPADSPPDDRAASAGPAPNNRAVPAGPAPNNRAVPAASAAPAAPASAAPAAPAAPAPADPAPPPQDAPAPPLLPPPPPPPGIAALSPRYQVVAALAFAVVAVAACVHLGTAFLHVAPSNTVTKQHGRAIDEWVYPEFEQNWKLFAPNPLQQNIAVQVRAEVRATDGGVRTTRWYDLSALDGAAIDGNLLPSHTQQNELRRAWDFYVATHDSENRPAGLRGALSERYLRRIVVLRLDREQAGGRGAVVQQVQVRSRTTNVPPPEWSQEQVSAKPVIRELPWWLLTEADRAAGTRAVETEARAR
;
A
#
# COMPACT_ATOMS: atom_id res chain seq x y z
N MET A 1 16.86 -9.73 5.87
CA MET A 1 17.89 -9.32 4.89
C MET A 1 18.12 -7.85 5.13
N ASP A 2 19.13 -7.56 5.94
CA ASP A 2 19.57 -6.20 6.26
C ASP A 2 20.52 -5.73 5.16
N ALA A 3 20.19 -4.61 4.53
CA ALA A 3 20.95 -4.07 3.42
C ALA A 3 21.25 -2.60 3.68
N TYR A 4 22.11 -2.30 4.67
CA TYR A 4 22.92 -1.09 4.72
C TYR A 4 24.11 -1.33 5.63
N ASP A 5 25.14 -1.99 5.09
CA ASP A 5 26.46 -2.06 5.71
C ASP A 5 27.53 -2.06 4.61
N GLU A 6 27.84 -0.87 4.09
CA GLU A 6 29.12 -0.55 3.44
C GLU A 6 29.38 0.92 3.84
N GLY A 7 30.49 1.30 4.46
CA GLY A 7 31.84 0.80 4.29
C GLY A 7 32.70 2.04 4.13
N SER A 8 33.08 2.61 5.27
CA SER A 8 33.90 3.81 5.42
C SER A 8 35.22 3.68 4.66
N ASN A 9 35.54 4.65 3.80
CA ASN A 9 36.89 4.85 3.27
C ASN A 9 37.28 6.32 3.38
N ALA A 10 37.81 6.66 4.55
CA ALA A 10 38.54 7.90 4.79
C ALA A 10 39.91 7.83 4.11
N ARG A 11 40.26 8.87 3.33
CA ARG A 11 41.65 9.29 3.14
C ARG A 11 41.79 10.72 3.64
N HIS A 12 42.79 10.89 4.49
CA HIS A 12 43.31 12.15 5.01
C HIS A 12 43.78 13.09 3.89
N GLU A 13 43.47 14.38 4.01
CA GLU A 13 44.42 15.47 3.73
C GLU A 13 44.13 16.68 4.67
N PRO A 14 45.15 17.46 5.08
CA PRO A 14 45.09 18.40 6.21
C PRO A 14 44.78 19.87 5.76
N PRO A 15 44.61 20.83 6.69
CA PRO A 15 43.89 22.09 6.44
C PRO A 15 44.80 23.22 5.93
N SER A 16 44.22 24.18 5.21
CA SER A 16 44.85 25.47 4.92
C SER A 16 43.80 26.58 4.77
N GLU A 17 43.83 27.54 5.71
CA GLU A 17 43.29 28.90 5.62
C GLU A 17 44.44 29.84 6.09
N PRO A 18 44.36 31.18 5.96
CA PRO A 18 43.55 32.03 5.05
C PRO A 18 44.41 33.14 4.39
N ALA A 19 43.87 33.89 3.42
CA ALA A 19 44.35 35.24 3.13
C ALA A 19 43.26 36.15 2.55
N ALA A 20 43.08 37.28 3.22
CA ALA A 20 42.19 38.38 2.89
C ALA A 20 42.61 39.13 1.60
N THR A 21 41.67 39.87 1.00
CA THR A 21 41.76 41.33 0.70
C THR A 21 40.72 41.69 -0.39
N ALA A 22 39.77 42.56 -0.03
CA ALA A 22 38.93 43.36 -0.95
C ALA A 22 39.62 44.73 -1.20
N PRO A 23 39.04 45.77 -1.85
CA PRO A 23 37.88 45.87 -2.75
C PRO A 23 38.15 46.73 -4.02
N ALA A 24 37.15 46.91 -4.90
CA ALA A 24 36.83 48.14 -5.68
C ALA A 24 35.86 47.78 -6.82
N ALA A 25 34.58 48.17 -6.76
CA ALA A 25 34.02 49.44 -7.25
C ALA A 25 34.01 49.56 -8.78
N SER A 26 32.81 49.51 -9.38
CA SER A 26 32.25 50.52 -10.30
C SER A 26 31.05 49.96 -11.07
N ALA A 27 29.88 50.56 -10.86
CA ALA A 27 28.80 50.61 -11.86
C ALA A 27 29.20 51.63 -12.96
N PRO A 28 28.62 51.59 -14.17
CA PRO A 28 27.27 52.14 -14.36
C PRO A 28 26.39 51.42 -15.41
N GLU A 29 25.08 51.43 -15.16
CA GLU A 29 24.00 51.46 -16.20
C GLU A 29 23.83 52.92 -16.70
N PRO A 30 23.01 53.28 -17.71
CA PRO A 30 22.00 52.49 -18.44
C PRO A 30 22.02 52.74 -19.98
N ASP A 31 21.15 52.05 -20.74
CA ASP A 31 20.17 52.73 -21.63
C ASP A 31 19.38 51.76 -22.55
N ASN A 32 18.06 51.77 -22.32
CA ASN A 32 17.01 52.17 -23.28
C ASN A 32 16.31 51.14 -24.20
N ALA A 33 14.98 51.34 -24.21
CA ALA A 33 13.97 51.11 -25.26
C ALA A 33 13.45 49.68 -25.57
N GLY A 34 12.16 49.46 -25.28
CA GLY A 34 11.32 48.34 -25.76
C GLY A 34 10.89 48.47 -27.24
N PRO A 35 9.69 48.02 -27.68
CA PRO A 35 8.59 47.39 -26.94
C PRO A 35 7.92 46.17 -27.63
N ALA A 36 6.94 45.60 -26.91
CA ALA A 36 5.70 44.96 -27.38
C ALA A 36 5.77 43.66 -28.20
N ASP A 37 5.22 42.58 -27.63
CA ASP A 37 4.16 41.83 -28.32
C ASP A 37 3.19 41.18 -27.31
N SER A 38 1.89 41.31 -27.56
CA SER A 38 0.81 40.68 -26.78
C SER A 38 0.31 39.46 -27.55
N PRO A 39 0.10 38.29 -26.93
CA PRO A 39 -0.53 37.18 -27.62
C PRO A 39 -2.07 37.29 -27.56
N PRO A 40 -2.79 36.72 -28.55
CA PRO A 40 -4.24 36.82 -28.64
C PRO A 40 -4.98 35.89 -27.69
N ASP A 41 -6.17 36.35 -27.31
CA ASP A 41 -7.27 35.58 -26.73
C ASP A 41 -7.66 34.40 -27.63
N ASP A 42 -7.69 33.19 -27.07
CA ASP A 42 -8.51 32.10 -27.60
C ASP A 42 -9.33 31.47 -26.48
N ARG A 43 -10.57 31.94 -26.39
CA ARG A 43 -11.67 31.24 -25.73
C ARG A 43 -12.29 30.25 -26.71
N ALA A 44 -12.08 28.96 -26.50
CA ALA A 44 -13.00 27.93 -27.01
C ALA A 44 -13.06 26.73 -26.05
N ALA A 45 -14.29 26.41 -25.70
CA ALA A 45 -14.71 25.33 -24.83
C ALA A 45 -14.28 23.94 -25.33
N SER A 46 -14.04 23.03 -24.39
CA SER A 46 -14.38 21.61 -24.55
C SER A 46 -14.56 20.96 -23.19
N ALA A 47 -15.79 20.50 -22.97
CA ALA A 47 -16.25 19.80 -21.78
C ALA A 47 -15.55 18.45 -21.62
N GLY A 48 -15.07 18.16 -20.40
CA GLY A 48 -14.64 16.83 -19.96
C GLY A 48 -15.56 16.32 -18.85
N PRO A 49 -15.86 15.01 -18.79
CA PRO A 49 -16.99 14.48 -18.04
C PRO A 49 -16.74 14.44 -16.53
N ALA A 50 -17.81 14.72 -15.77
CA ALA A 50 -17.87 14.57 -14.33
C ALA A 50 -17.66 13.10 -13.90
N PRO A 51 -16.98 12.83 -12.77
CA PRO A 51 -16.93 11.48 -12.23
C PRO A 51 -18.27 11.09 -11.60
N ASN A 52 -18.82 9.97 -12.08
CA ASN A 52 -20.03 9.32 -11.61
C ASN A 52 -19.96 8.99 -10.10
N ASN A 53 -20.78 9.68 -9.29
CA ASN A 53 -21.19 9.21 -7.98
C ASN A 53 -22.28 8.14 -8.17
N ARG A 54 -21.89 6.86 -8.11
CA ARG A 54 -22.87 5.77 -7.95
C ARG A 54 -22.92 5.34 -6.50
N ALA A 55 -24.06 5.63 -5.88
CA ALA A 55 -24.46 5.17 -4.56
C ALA A 55 -24.32 3.64 -4.43
N VAL A 56 -23.79 3.20 -3.29
CA VAL A 56 -23.80 1.81 -2.84
C VAL A 56 -25.08 1.61 -2.01
N PRO A 57 -25.94 0.62 -2.30
CA PRO A 57 -27.07 0.30 -1.45
C PRO A 57 -26.64 -0.57 -0.25
N ALA A 58 -27.43 -0.44 0.80
CA ALA A 58 -27.32 -1.06 2.11
C ALA A 58 -27.03 -2.58 2.08
N GLY A 59 -26.14 -3.03 2.96
CA GLY A 59 -25.92 -4.44 3.24
C GLY A 59 -27.06 -5.06 4.07
N PRO A 60 -27.26 -6.39 4.02
CA PRO A 60 -28.13 -7.06 4.97
C PRO A 60 -27.37 -7.52 6.22
N ALA A 61 -28.09 -7.40 7.34
CA ALA A 61 -27.74 -7.82 8.70
C ALA A 61 -27.56 -9.35 8.84
N PRO A 62 -26.98 -9.84 9.95
CA PRO A 62 -26.59 -11.24 10.11
C PRO A 62 -27.77 -12.11 10.54
N ASN A 63 -27.96 -13.26 9.88
CA ASN A 63 -28.90 -14.28 10.32
C ASN A 63 -28.18 -15.36 11.14
N ASN A 64 -28.43 -15.32 12.45
CA ASN A 64 -28.30 -16.45 13.35
C ASN A 64 -29.27 -17.56 12.94
N ARG A 65 -28.78 -18.77 12.65
CA ARG A 65 -29.58 -19.98 12.82
C ARG A 65 -28.73 -21.22 13.14
N ALA A 66 -28.80 -21.57 14.42
CA ALA A 66 -28.85 -22.89 15.05
C ALA A 66 -28.28 -24.12 14.31
N VAL A 67 -27.36 -24.77 15.02
CA VAL A 67 -26.96 -26.18 14.94
C VAL A 67 -28.18 -27.12 15.04
N PRO A 68 -28.13 -28.32 14.42
CA PRO A 68 -28.27 -29.50 15.29
C PRO A 68 -27.28 -30.64 14.96
N ALA A 69 -27.15 -31.51 15.96
CA ALA A 69 -26.23 -32.63 16.08
C ALA A 69 -26.76 -33.95 15.44
N ALA A 70 -25.81 -34.86 15.20
CA ALA A 70 -25.85 -36.33 15.30
C ALA A 70 -27.08 -37.14 14.84
N SER A 71 -26.87 -38.01 13.84
CA SER A 71 -27.36 -39.41 13.75
C SER A 71 -26.86 -40.01 12.44
N ALA A 72 -26.02 -41.05 12.46
CA ALA A 72 -26.35 -42.48 12.59
C ALA A 72 -26.24 -43.18 11.23
N ALA A 73 -25.39 -44.20 11.16
CA ALA A 73 -25.24 -45.13 10.04
C ALA A 73 -26.52 -45.95 9.79
N PRO A 74 -26.63 -46.59 8.61
CA PRO A 74 -27.27 -47.90 8.57
C PRO A 74 -26.38 -48.97 7.93
N ALA A 75 -26.54 -50.16 8.51
CA ALA A 75 -25.91 -51.42 8.19
C ALA A 75 -26.48 -52.07 6.91
N ALA A 76 -25.72 -53.01 6.37
CA ALA A 76 -26.12 -53.96 5.34
C ALA A 76 -27.31 -54.84 5.78
N PRO A 77 -28.06 -55.37 4.81
CA PRO A 77 -28.70 -56.68 4.96
C PRO A 77 -28.11 -57.72 4.00
N ALA A 78 -27.83 -58.89 4.57
CA ALA A 78 -27.60 -60.15 3.89
C ALA A 78 -28.83 -60.56 3.08
N SER A 79 -28.62 -61.12 1.87
CA SER A 79 -29.68 -61.76 1.10
C SER A 79 -29.45 -63.28 1.04
N ALA A 80 -30.50 -63.99 1.41
CA ALA A 80 -30.57 -65.42 1.63
C ALA A 80 -30.65 -66.22 0.32
N ALA A 81 -30.22 -67.47 0.42
CA ALA A 81 -30.25 -68.49 -0.62
C ALA A 81 -31.67 -68.82 -1.12
N PRO A 82 -31.86 -69.15 -2.41
CA PRO A 82 -33.04 -69.84 -2.90
C PRO A 82 -32.87 -71.36 -2.94
N ALA A 83 -34.01 -72.02 -2.83
CA ALA A 83 -34.27 -73.43 -2.65
C ALA A 83 -33.79 -74.37 -3.78
N ALA A 84 -33.50 -75.61 -3.40
CA ALA A 84 -33.23 -76.73 -4.28
C ALA A 84 -34.48 -77.18 -5.06
N PRO A 85 -34.37 -77.58 -6.34
CA PRO A 85 -35.33 -78.43 -7.01
C PRO A 85 -34.94 -79.91 -6.94
N ALA A 86 -35.99 -80.74 -6.95
CA ALA A 86 -35.99 -82.19 -6.75
C ALA A 86 -35.27 -83.00 -7.84
N ALA A 87 -34.85 -84.21 -7.45
CA ALA A 87 -34.22 -85.22 -8.29
C ALA A 87 -35.18 -85.84 -9.34
N PRO A 88 -34.66 -86.22 -10.53
CA PRO A 88 -35.22 -87.28 -11.34
C PRO A 88 -34.45 -88.61 -11.19
N ALA A 89 -35.18 -89.71 -11.36
CA ALA A 89 -34.81 -91.12 -11.21
C ALA A 89 -33.82 -91.62 -12.32
N PRO A 90 -33.27 -92.85 -12.21
CA PRO A 90 -32.14 -93.30 -13.03
C PRO A 90 -32.60 -93.74 -14.43
N ALA A 91 -31.84 -93.35 -15.46
CA ALA A 91 -31.97 -93.87 -16.81
C ALA A 91 -30.62 -94.44 -17.28
N ASP A 92 -30.70 -95.53 -18.04
CA ASP A 92 -29.69 -96.51 -18.43
C ASP A 92 -28.35 -95.97 -18.99
N PRO A 93 -27.25 -96.76 -18.92
CA PRO A 93 -25.92 -96.33 -19.37
C PRO A 93 -25.86 -96.16 -20.90
N ALA A 94 -25.64 -94.92 -21.33
CA ALA A 94 -25.35 -94.57 -22.72
C ALA A 94 -23.88 -94.89 -23.09
N PRO A 95 -23.61 -95.27 -24.36
CA PRO A 95 -22.29 -95.71 -24.84
C PRO A 95 -21.21 -94.61 -24.78
N PRO A 96 -19.91 -94.98 -24.78
CA PRO A 96 -18.82 -94.04 -24.56
C PRO A 96 -18.79 -92.90 -25.60
N PRO A 97 -18.44 -91.67 -25.19
CA PRO A 97 -18.52 -90.48 -26.03
C PRO A 97 -17.50 -90.53 -27.17
N GLN A 98 -18.00 -90.35 -28.39
CA GLN A 98 -17.20 -90.02 -29.56
C GLN A 98 -16.74 -88.56 -29.47
N ASP A 99 -15.52 -88.31 -29.95
CA ASP A 99 -14.76 -87.06 -29.94
C ASP A 99 -15.61 -85.78 -29.97
N ALA A 100 -15.76 -85.13 -28.82
CA ALA A 100 -16.25 -83.76 -28.72
C ALA A 100 -15.09 -82.80 -29.04
N PRO A 101 -15.27 -81.80 -29.93
CA PRO A 101 -14.24 -80.79 -30.18
C PRO A 101 -13.97 -80.00 -28.89
N ALA A 102 -12.69 -79.73 -28.63
CA ALA A 102 -12.22 -79.04 -27.43
C ALA A 102 -12.98 -77.72 -27.17
N PRO A 103 -13.30 -77.37 -25.91
CA PRO A 103 -13.94 -76.10 -25.61
C PRO A 103 -13.02 -74.93 -26.05
N PRO A 104 -13.57 -73.84 -26.59
CA PRO A 104 -12.78 -72.68 -26.97
C PRO A 104 -12.05 -72.13 -25.74
N LEU A 105 -10.74 -71.88 -25.90
CA LEU A 105 -9.89 -71.28 -24.88
C LEU A 105 -10.52 -69.96 -24.41
N LEU A 106 -10.69 -69.79 -23.09
CA LEU A 106 -11.10 -68.52 -22.50
C LEU A 106 -10.12 -67.41 -22.95
N PRO A 107 -10.62 -66.23 -23.34
CA PRO A 107 -9.73 -65.11 -23.67
C PRO A 107 -8.86 -64.76 -22.46
N PRO A 108 -7.60 -64.34 -22.68
CA PRO A 108 -6.70 -63.99 -21.58
C PRO A 108 -7.31 -62.86 -20.74
N PRO A 109 -7.10 -62.85 -19.41
CA PRO A 109 -7.60 -61.79 -18.55
C PRO A 109 -7.06 -60.44 -19.03
N PRO A 110 -7.88 -59.37 -19.00
CA PRO A 110 -7.42 -58.06 -19.41
C PRO A 110 -6.21 -57.64 -18.55
N PRO A 111 -5.21 -56.95 -19.13
CA PRO A 111 -4.06 -56.50 -18.37
C PRO A 111 -4.53 -55.63 -17.20
N PRO A 112 -3.92 -55.75 -16.00
CA PRO A 112 -4.33 -54.98 -14.85
C PRO A 112 -4.21 -53.48 -15.16
N PRO A 113 -5.24 -52.65 -14.88
CA PRO A 113 -5.19 -51.25 -15.24
C PRO A 113 -4.15 -50.47 -14.43
N GLY A 114 -3.49 -49.51 -15.07
CA GLY A 114 -2.63 -48.51 -14.40
C GLY A 114 -1.25 -49.04 -13.97
N ILE A 115 -0.73 -48.51 -12.85
CA ILE A 115 0.60 -48.84 -12.30
C ILE A 115 0.82 -50.34 -12.04
N ALA A 116 -0.26 -51.12 -11.85
CA ALA A 116 -0.18 -52.57 -11.67
C ALA A 116 0.21 -53.35 -12.95
N ALA A 117 0.12 -52.74 -14.14
CA ALA A 117 0.65 -53.30 -15.40
C ALA A 117 2.16 -53.07 -15.58
N LEU A 118 2.79 -52.23 -14.76
CA LEU A 118 4.22 -51.97 -14.85
C LEU A 118 5.02 -53.14 -14.29
N SER A 119 6.28 -53.31 -14.73
CA SER A 119 7.17 -54.31 -14.13
C SER A 119 7.42 -53.98 -12.65
N PRO A 120 7.74 -54.98 -11.80
CA PRO A 120 7.91 -54.76 -10.36
C PRO A 120 8.91 -53.64 -10.01
N ARG A 121 9.94 -53.45 -10.84
CA ARG A 121 10.93 -52.37 -10.68
C ARG A 121 10.29 -50.98 -10.87
N TYR A 122 9.48 -50.82 -11.91
CA TYR A 122 8.77 -49.56 -12.17
C TYR A 122 7.64 -49.31 -11.18
N GLN A 123 7.00 -50.36 -10.65
CA GLN A 123 6.04 -50.23 -9.54
C GLN A 123 6.70 -49.69 -8.28
N VAL A 124 7.88 -50.19 -7.91
CA VAL A 124 8.64 -49.68 -6.75
C VAL A 124 9.03 -48.21 -6.94
N VAL A 125 9.51 -47.85 -8.13
CA VAL A 125 9.84 -46.45 -8.45
C VAL A 125 8.59 -45.56 -8.38
N ALA A 126 7.47 -46.00 -8.93
CA ALA A 126 6.21 -45.26 -8.88
C ALA A 126 5.69 -45.09 -7.44
N ALA A 127 5.78 -46.14 -6.62
CA ALA A 127 5.41 -46.09 -5.21
C ALA A 127 6.31 -45.13 -4.41
N LEU A 128 7.62 -45.15 -4.68
CA LEU A 128 8.57 -44.22 -4.05
C LEU A 128 8.29 -42.78 -4.46
N ALA A 129 8.07 -42.52 -5.75
CA ALA A 129 7.72 -41.20 -6.26
C ALA A 129 6.42 -40.68 -5.62
N PHE A 130 5.40 -41.54 -5.54
CA PHE A 130 4.15 -41.22 -4.87
C PHE A 130 4.35 -40.90 -3.38
N ALA A 131 5.17 -41.69 -2.68
CA ALA A 131 5.49 -41.43 -1.28
C ALA A 131 6.18 -40.07 -1.09
N VAL A 132 7.14 -39.72 -1.95
CA VAL A 132 7.80 -38.41 -1.93
C VAL A 132 6.80 -37.28 -2.15
N VAL A 133 5.91 -37.40 -3.15
CA VAL A 133 4.88 -36.41 -3.43
C VAL A 133 3.90 -36.27 -2.26
N ALA A 134 3.47 -37.37 -1.67
CA ALA A 134 2.57 -37.37 -0.53
C ALA A 134 3.22 -36.69 0.70
N VAL A 135 4.49 -36.98 0.98
CA VAL A 135 5.24 -36.30 2.06
C VAL A 135 5.36 -34.80 1.78
N ALA A 136 5.72 -34.40 0.57
CA ALA A 136 5.82 -32.99 0.20
C ALA A 136 4.46 -32.26 0.34
N ALA A 137 3.36 -32.90 -0.05
CA ALA A 137 2.02 -32.36 0.12
C ALA A 137 1.65 -32.20 1.60
N CYS A 138 1.95 -33.20 2.44
CA CYS A 138 1.72 -33.11 3.89
C CYS A 138 2.56 -31.98 4.54
N VAL A 139 3.82 -31.84 4.15
CA VAL A 139 4.69 -30.75 4.62
C VAL A 139 4.10 -29.40 4.22
N HIS A 140 3.73 -29.23 2.94
CA HIS A 140 3.15 -27.99 2.44
C HIS A 140 1.83 -27.63 3.14
N LEU A 141 0.92 -28.60 3.31
CA LEU A 141 -0.34 -28.38 4.03
C LEU A 141 -0.09 -28.05 5.51
N GLY A 142 0.88 -28.70 6.14
CA GLY A 142 1.27 -28.42 7.52
C GLY A 142 1.87 -27.03 7.70
N THR A 143 2.77 -26.60 6.81
CA THR A 143 3.36 -25.25 6.87
C THR A 143 2.32 -24.18 6.56
N ALA A 144 1.46 -24.38 5.56
CA ALA A 144 0.34 -23.49 5.27
C ALA A 144 -0.64 -23.38 6.45
N PHE A 145 -0.97 -24.50 7.10
CA PHE A 145 -1.79 -24.49 8.31
C PHE A 145 -1.14 -23.69 9.43
N LEU A 146 0.15 -23.93 9.70
CA LEU A 146 0.88 -23.20 10.74
C LEU A 146 0.98 -21.71 10.43
N HIS A 147 1.09 -21.33 9.16
CA HIS A 147 1.11 -19.93 8.71
C HIS A 147 -0.20 -19.19 8.98
N VAL A 148 -1.34 -19.86 8.80
CA VAL A 148 -2.68 -19.27 8.98
C VAL A 148 -3.19 -19.41 10.42
N ALA A 149 -2.71 -20.39 11.17
CA ALA A 149 -3.14 -20.65 12.53
C ALA A 149 -2.71 -19.53 13.50
N PRO A 150 -3.46 -19.33 14.61
CA PRO A 150 -3.03 -18.45 15.69
C PRO A 150 -1.62 -18.80 16.20
N SER A 151 -0.89 -17.79 16.70
CA SER A 151 0.49 -17.94 17.15
C SER A 151 0.63 -19.06 18.20
N ASN A 152 1.50 -20.02 17.93
CA ASN A 152 1.78 -21.18 18.77
C ASN A 152 3.29 -21.32 18.99
N THR A 153 3.71 -22.27 19.82
CA THR A 153 5.14 -22.44 20.17
C THR A 153 6.00 -22.72 18.93
N VAL A 154 5.49 -23.50 17.97
CA VAL A 154 6.21 -23.85 16.73
C VAL A 154 6.36 -22.64 15.83
N THR A 155 5.29 -21.86 15.62
CA THR A 155 5.37 -20.65 14.78
C THR A 155 6.23 -19.55 15.42
N LYS A 156 6.27 -19.47 16.75
CA LYS A 156 7.18 -18.54 17.46
C LYS A 156 8.65 -18.92 17.33
N GLN A 157 8.98 -20.22 17.35
CA GLN A 157 10.38 -20.68 17.28
C GLN A 157 10.89 -20.85 15.85
N HIS A 158 10.02 -21.23 14.91
CA HIS A 158 10.36 -21.59 13.54
C HIS A 158 9.65 -20.75 12.47
N GLY A 159 9.07 -19.61 12.85
CA GLY A 159 8.31 -18.72 11.95
C GLY A 159 9.06 -18.39 10.67
N ARG A 160 10.37 -18.09 10.76
CA ARG A 160 11.21 -17.79 9.59
C ARG A 160 11.23 -18.92 8.55
N ALA A 161 11.31 -20.18 8.98
CA ALA A 161 11.33 -21.32 8.05
C ALA A 161 9.96 -21.56 7.40
N ILE A 162 8.88 -21.27 8.14
CA ILE A 162 7.51 -21.33 7.61
C ILE A 162 7.32 -20.21 6.58
N ASP A 163 7.74 -18.99 6.91
CA ASP A 163 7.70 -17.81 6.04
C ASP A 163 8.50 -18.03 4.74
N GLU A 164 9.73 -18.54 4.85
CA GLU A 164 10.60 -18.85 3.70
C GLU A 164 9.97 -19.91 2.76
N TRP A 165 9.18 -20.84 3.29
CA TRP A 165 8.44 -21.84 2.49
C TRP A 165 7.19 -21.26 1.83
N VAL A 166 6.48 -20.35 2.50
CA VAL A 166 5.15 -19.87 2.08
C VAL A 166 5.25 -18.64 1.17
N TYR A 167 6.07 -17.64 1.51
CA TYR A 167 6.08 -16.35 0.82
C TYR A 167 6.58 -16.36 -0.64
N PRO A 168 7.40 -17.32 -1.14
CA PRO A 168 7.73 -17.38 -2.57
C PRO A 168 6.51 -17.54 -3.47
N GLU A 169 5.50 -18.30 -3.02
CA GLU A 169 4.30 -18.62 -3.81
C GLU A 169 3.06 -17.84 -3.34
N PHE A 170 3.01 -17.48 -2.05
CA PHE A 170 1.88 -16.80 -1.43
C PHE A 170 2.28 -15.48 -0.78
N GLU A 171 2.72 -14.52 -1.59
CA GLU A 171 2.90 -13.15 -1.11
C GLU A 171 1.54 -12.55 -0.71
N GLN A 172 1.34 -12.25 0.58
CA GLN A 172 0.12 -11.64 1.08
C GLN A 172 0.09 -10.15 0.77
N ASN A 173 -0.35 -9.78 -0.44
CA ASN A 173 -0.49 -8.39 -0.83
C ASN A 173 -1.97 -7.97 -0.88
N TRP A 174 -2.49 -7.45 0.23
CA TRP A 174 -3.91 -7.04 0.36
C TRP A 174 -4.23 -5.68 -0.28
N LYS A 175 -3.49 -5.28 -1.32
CA LYS A 175 -3.63 -3.97 -1.98
C LYS A 175 -5.03 -3.68 -2.55
N LEU A 176 -5.88 -4.70 -2.75
CA LEU A 176 -7.21 -4.54 -3.36
C LEU A 176 -8.35 -4.28 -2.35
N PHE A 177 -8.20 -4.69 -1.08
CA PHE A 177 -9.28 -4.59 -0.07
C PHE A 177 -8.86 -3.93 1.24
N ALA A 178 -7.57 -3.93 1.56
CA ALA A 178 -7.02 -3.29 2.74
C ALA A 178 -5.57 -2.88 2.44
N PRO A 179 -5.36 -1.76 1.72
CA PRO A 179 -4.01 -1.23 1.59
C PRO A 179 -3.39 -1.12 2.99
N ASN A 180 -2.11 -1.49 3.10
CA ASN A 180 -1.41 -1.42 4.39
C ASN A 180 -1.62 -0.02 4.98
N PRO A 181 -2.15 0.08 6.21
CA PRO A 181 -2.39 1.37 6.82
C PRO A 181 -1.07 2.13 6.90
N LEU A 182 -1.13 3.44 6.74
CA LEU A 182 0.06 4.28 6.86
C LEU A 182 0.59 4.13 8.30
N GLN A 183 1.71 3.44 8.48
CA GLN A 183 2.36 3.26 9.79
C GLN A 183 3.25 4.47 10.15
N GLN A 184 2.97 5.63 9.55
CA GLN A 184 3.76 6.85 9.68
C GLN A 184 2.84 8.05 9.87
N ASN A 185 3.20 8.91 10.82
CA ASN A 185 2.65 10.24 10.98
C ASN A 185 3.48 11.22 10.16
N ILE A 186 2.84 11.90 9.20
CA ILE A 186 3.47 12.94 8.37
C ILE A 186 2.92 14.30 8.81
N ALA A 187 3.73 15.08 9.51
CA ALA A 187 3.39 16.45 9.87
C ALA A 187 3.91 17.42 8.80
N VAL A 188 3.00 18.15 8.15
CA VAL A 188 3.34 19.21 7.19
C VAL A 188 3.44 20.53 7.96
N GLN A 189 4.62 21.13 7.90
CA GLN A 189 4.96 22.34 8.64
C GLN A 189 5.39 23.43 7.66
N VAL A 190 5.11 24.69 8.02
CA VAL A 190 5.50 25.84 7.21
C VAL A 190 6.15 26.91 8.09
N ARG A 191 7.17 27.59 7.57
CA ARG A 191 7.64 28.86 8.10
C ARG A 191 7.64 29.92 7.01
N ALA A 192 7.64 31.17 7.42
CA ALA A 192 7.59 32.31 6.54
C ALA A 192 8.73 33.28 6.85
N GLU A 193 9.20 33.97 5.83
CA GLU A 193 9.87 35.25 6.01
C GLU A 193 8.83 36.35 5.83
N VAL A 194 8.72 37.21 6.84
CA VAL A 194 7.69 38.25 6.89
C VAL A 194 8.35 39.62 6.99
N ARG A 195 7.75 40.59 6.30
CA ARG A 195 8.02 42.01 6.51
C ARG A 195 7.03 42.53 7.54
N ALA A 196 7.54 42.90 8.72
CA ALA A 196 6.72 43.46 9.79
C ALA A 196 6.38 44.94 9.52
N THR A 197 5.44 45.47 10.30
CA THR A 197 4.94 46.84 10.16
C THR A 197 5.98 47.90 10.48
N ASP A 198 7.02 47.54 11.24
CA ASP A 198 8.21 48.36 11.51
C ASP A 198 9.21 48.38 10.32
N GLY A 199 8.88 47.70 9.21
CA GLY A 199 9.73 47.57 8.03
C GLY A 199 10.79 46.46 8.13
N GLY A 200 10.96 45.85 9.31
CA GLY A 200 11.92 44.78 9.55
C GLY A 200 11.53 43.48 8.87
N VAL A 201 12.54 42.73 8.42
CA VAL A 201 12.35 41.37 7.87
C VAL A 201 12.74 40.35 8.92
N ARG A 202 11.87 39.38 9.19
CA ARG A 202 12.15 38.29 10.13
C ARG A 202 11.57 36.97 9.66
N THR A 203 12.24 35.89 10.05
CA THR A 203 11.77 34.53 9.82
C THR A 203 10.93 34.07 11.00
N THR A 204 9.75 33.51 10.72
CA THR A 204 8.87 32.97 11.74
C THR A 204 9.40 31.64 12.28
N ARG A 205 8.85 31.20 13.41
CA ARG A 205 8.90 29.78 13.78
C ARG A 205 8.22 28.90 12.74
N TRP A 206 8.42 27.60 12.86
CA TRP A 206 7.60 26.62 12.16
C TRP A 206 6.19 26.58 12.76
N TYR A 207 5.20 26.68 11.90
CA TYR A 207 3.79 26.39 12.16
C TYR A 207 3.52 24.96 11.72
N ASP A 208 2.91 24.17 12.61
CA ASP A 208 2.53 22.80 12.30
C ASP A 208 1.09 22.77 11.78
N LEU A 209 0.94 22.77 10.46
CA LEU A 209 -0.37 22.86 9.82
C LEU A 209 -1.18 21.58 10.03
N SER A 210 -0.50 20.42 10.11
CA SER A 210 -1.13 19.15 10.44
C SER A 210 -1.65 19.13 11.87
N ALA A 211 -0.92 19.71 12.82
CA ALA A 211 -1.40 19.84 14.20
C ALA A 211 -2.62 20.78 14.31
N LEU A 212 -2.64 21.87 13.55
CA LEU A 212 -3.81 22.76 13.47
C LEU A 212 -5.04 22.03 12.92
N ASP A 213 -4.87 21.22 11.87
CA ASP A 213 -5.96 20.38 11.35
C ASP A 213 -6.42 19.35 12.39
N GLY A 214 -5.50 18.70 13.11
CA GLY A 214 -5.83 17.77 14.19
C GLY A 214 -6.65 18.42 15.30
N ALA A 215 -6.25 19.61 15.75
CA ALA A 215 -6.96 20.37 16.78
C ALA A 215 -8.38 20.81 16.32
N ALA A 216 -8.58 21.10 15.04
CA ALA A 216 -9.89 21.45 14.49
C ALA A 216 -10.84 20.24 14.36
N ILE A 217 -10.30 19.02 14.37
CA ILE A 217 -11.05 17.76 14.34
C ILE A 217 -11.39 17.30 15.75
N ASP A 218 -10.48 17.52 16.70
CA ASP A 218 -10.64 17.03 18.06
C ASP A 218 -11.95 17.55 18.70
N GLY A 219 -12.77 16.62 19.19
CA GLY A 219 -14.09 16.91 19.76
C GLY A 219 -15.15 17.45 18.79
N ASN A 220 -14.87 17.58 17.49
CA ASN A 220 -15.84 18.07 16.51
C ASN A 220 -16.77 16.94 16.04
N LEU A 221 -18.08 17.09 16.29
CA LEU A 221 -19.09 16.08 15.93
C LEU A 221 -19.36 15.99 14.42
N LEU A 222 -19.09 17.05 13.67
CA LEU A 222 -19.41 17.15 12.24
C LEU A 222 -18.23 17.77 11.48
N PRO A 223 -17.05 17.14 11.50
CA PRO A 223 -15.88 17.75 10.91
C PRO A 223 -15.91 17.64 9.38
N SER A 224 -15.45 18.68 8.69
CA SER A 224 -15.47 18.73 7.23
C SER A 224 -14.39 17.82 6.63
N HIS A 225 -14.79 16.74 5.96
CA HIS A 225 -13.87 15.86 5.25
C HIS A 225 -13.00 16.60 4.24
N THR A 226 -13.53 17.61 3.56
CA THR A 226 -12.78 18.42 2.60
C THR A 226 -11.63 19.15 3.30
N GLN A 227 -11.90 19.80 4.43
CA GLN A 227 -10.89 20.54 5.17
C GLN A 227 -9.81 19.61 5.74
N GLN A 228 -10.22 18.48 6.32
CA GLN A 228 -9.31 17.47 6.87
C GLN A 228 -8.35 16.90 5.83
N ASN A 229 -8.84 16.71 4.60
CA ASN A 229 -8.08 16.05 3.55
C ASN A 229 -7.32 17.04 2.66
N GLU A 230 -7.61 18.34 2.71
CA GLU A 230 -7.00 19.34 1.82
C GLU A 230 -5.46 19.31 1.90
N LEU A 231 -4.91 19.49 3.10
CA LEU A 231 -3.45 19.56 3.29
C LEU A 231 -2.78 18.24 2.94
N ARG A 232 -3.37 17.12 3.38
CA ARG A 232 -2.87 15.78 3.08
C ARG A 232 -2.84 15.52 1.58
N ARG A 233 -3.93 15.82 0.86
CA ARG A 233 -4.02 15.63 -0.59
C ARG A 233 -3.06 16.53 -1.35
N ALA A 234 -2.85 17.77 -0.88
CA ALA A 234 -1.86 18.66 -1.45
C ALA A 234 -0.43 18.13 -1.29
N TRP A 235 -0.10 17.61 -0.10
CA TRP A 235 1.19 16.98 0.17
C TRP A 235 1.40 15.70 -0.63
N ASP A 236 0.42 14.79 -0.65
CA ASP A 236 0.47 13.56 -1.44
C ASP A 236 0.67 13.87 -2.93
N PHE A 237 -0.03 14.88 -3.45
CA PHE A 237 0.13 15.33 -4.83
C PHE A 237 1.53 15.89 -5.09
N TYR A 238 2.07 16.68 -4.16
CA TYR A 238 3.44 17.19 -4.27
C TYR A 238 4.46 16.04 -4.32
N VAL A 239 4.40 15.10 -3.37
CA VAL A 239 5.33 13.97 -3.29
C VAL A 239 5.24 13.07 -4.52
N ALA A 240 4.03 12.83 -5.04
CA ALA A 240 3.83 11.99 -6.23
C ALA A 240 4.36 12.60 -7.53
N THR A 241 4.71 13.90 -7.54
CA THR A 241 5.17 14.63 -8.73
C THR A 241 6.52 15.28 -8.56
N HIS A 242 7.27 14.97 -7.50
CA HIS A 242 8.61 15.50 -7.27
C HIS A 242 9.58 14.38 -6.91
N ASP A 243 10.83 14.49 -7.37
CA ASP A 243 11.90 13.57 -6.98
C ASP A 243 12.43 13.85 -5.55
N SER A 244 13.45 13.11 -5.12
CA SER A 244 14.10 13.26 -3.81
C SER A 244 14.76 14.64 -3.61
N GLU A 245 15.18 15.28 -4.69
CA GLU A 245 15.78 16.63 -4.67
C GLU A 245 14.73 17.75 -4.80
N ASN A 246 13.45 17.41 -4.70
CA ASN A 246 12.32 18.34 -4.83
C ASN A 246 12.20 18.99 -6.22
N ARG A 247 12.63 18.31 -7.29
CA ARG A 247 12.45 18.80 -8.66
C ARG A 247 11.11 18.33 -9.24
N PRO A 248 10.33 19.21 -9.90
CA PRO A 248 9.01 18.87 -10.40
C PRO A 248 9.05 18.00 -11.66
N ALA A 249 8.16 17.02 -11.73
CA ALA A 249 7.90 16.22 -12.92
C ALA A 249 6.83 16.89 -13.80
N GLY A 250 7.27 17.63 -14.82
CA GLY A 250 6.41 18.22 -15.84
C GLY A 250 5.32 19.17 -15.30
N LEU A 251 4.23 19.32 -16.05
CA LEU A 251 3.14 20.23 -15.72
C LEU A 251 2.45 19.88 -14.37
N ARG A 252 2.35 18.59 -14.05
CA ARG A 252 1.72 18.15 -12.79
C ARG A 252 2.52 18.59 -11.57
N GLY A 253 3.85 18.54 -11.62
CA GLY A 253 4.72 19.08 -10.58
C GLY A 253 4.54 20.59 -10.38
N ALA A 254 4.53 21.36 -11.46
CA ALA A 254 4.29 22.80 -11.38
C ALA A 254 2.89 23.16 -10.81
N LEU A 255 1.88 22.34 -11.09
CA LEU A 255 0.54 22.51 -10.52
C LEU A 255 0.48 22.14 -9.04
N SER A 256 1.14 21.06 -8.61
CA SER A 256 1.16 20.65 -7.21
C SER A 256 1.90 21.65 -6.32
N GLU A 257 2.99 22.26 -6.82
CA GLU A 257 3.67 23.38 -6.15
C GLU A 257 2.73 24.57 -5.93
N ARG A 258 2.08 25.05 -6.99
CA ARG A 258 1.16 26.19 -6.89
C ARG A 258 0.00 25.89 -5.94
N TYR A 259 -0.53 24.68 -5.97
CA TYR A 259 -1.62 24.26 -5.10
C TYR A 259 -1.20 24.23 -3.63
N LEU A 260 -0.07 23.57 -3.31
CA LEU A 260 0.46 23.51 -1.95
C LEU A 260 0.84 24.90 -1.43
N ARG A 261 1.52 25.72 -2.24
CA ARG A 261 1.87 27.11 -1.92
C ARG A 261 0.64 27.92 -1.55
N ARG A 262 -0.43 27.83 -2.34
CA ARG A 262 -1.67 28.56 -2.06
C ARG A 262 -2.33 28.15 -0.75
N ILE A 263 -2.37 26.85 -0.46
CA ILE A 263 -2.92 26.34 0.82
C ILE A 263 -2.12 26.87 2.01
N VAL A 264 -0.78 26.81 1.95
CA VAL A 264 0.04 27.25 3.10
C VAL A 264 -0.04 28.76 3.31
N VAL A 265 -0.11 29.56 2.24
CA VAL A 265 -0.27 31.03 2.35
C VAL A 265 -1.62 31.39 2.98
N LEU A 266 -2.71 30.76 2.52
CA LEU A 266 -4.04 30.93 3.10
C LEU A 266 -4.09 30.58 4.59
N ARG A 267 -3.34 29.55 5.00
CA ARG A 267 -3.29 29.12 6.40
C ARG A 267 -2.42 30.03 7.26
N LEU A 268 -1.29 30.50 6.73
CA LEU A 268 -0.43 31.49 7.39
C LEU A 268 -1.16 32.82 7.63
N ASP A 269 -2.01 33.25 6.70
CA ASP A 269 -2.84 34.47 6.87
C ASP A 269 -3.82 34.31 8.04
N ARG A 270 -4.52 33.16 8.14
CA ARG A 270 -5.43 32.87 9.25
C ARG A 270 -4.71 32.88 10.61
N GLU A 271 -3.50 32.34 10.66
CA GLU A 271 -2.65 32.32 11.85
C GLU A 271 -1.97 33.68 12.13
N GLN A 272 -2.18 34.69 11.28
CA GLN A 272 -1.52 36.01 11.35
C GLN A 272 0.00 35.86 11.47
N ALA A 273 0.59 35.07 10.59
CA ALA A 273 2.01 34.75 10.64
C ALA A 273 2.87 36.04 10.61
N GLY A 274 3.66 36.25 11.67
CA GLY A 274 4.44 37.48 11.82
C GLY A 274 3.75 38.59 12.61
N GLY A 275 2.51 38.39 13.05
CA GLY A 275 1.71 39.39 13.75
C GLY A 275 0.83 40.21 12.81
N ARG A 276 -0.05 41.04 13.40
CA ARG A 276 -1.00 41.84 12.63
C ARG A 276 -0.30 42.79 11.67
N GLY A 277 -0.75 42.79 10.41
CA GLY A 277 -0.22 43.65 9.36
C GLY A 277 1.13 43.21 8.78
N ALA A 278 1.71 42.09 9.23
CA ALA A 278 2.92 41.55 8.63
C ALA A 278 2.61 40.95 7.24
N VAL A 279 3.51 41.17 6.29
CA VAL A 279 3.36 40.68 4.91
C VAL A 279 4.33 39.54 4.66
N VAL A 280 3.79 38.36 4.32
CA VAL A 280 4.58 37.18 3.96
C VAL A 280 5.30 37.41 2.62
N GLN A 281 6.62 37.32 2.61
CA GLN A 281 7.46 37.50 1.42
C GLN A 281 7.76 36.18 0.72
N GLN A 282 8.19 35.19 1.50
CA GLN A 282 8.51 33.85 1.05
C GLN A 282 8.13 32.83 2.11
N VAL A 283 7.89 31.60 1.66
CA VAL A 283 7.54 30.47 2.53
C VAL A 283 8.47 29.31 2.31
N GLN A 284 8.71 28.56 3.37
CA GLN A 284 9.37 27.27 3.29
C GLN A 284 8.47 26.23 3.94
N VAL A 285 8.25 25.14 3.22
CA VAL A 285 7.45 24.01 3.70
C VAL A 285 8.40 22.86 4.01
N ARG A 286 8.06 22.06 5.01
CA ARG A 286 8.71 20.77 5.25
C ARG A 286 7.70 19.72 5.68
N SER A 287 8.08 18.47 5.52
CA SER A 287 7.44 17.37 6.24
C SER A 287 8.35 16.86 7.35
N ARG A 288 7.72 16.46 8.44
CA ARG A 288 8.32 15.70 9.53
C ARG A 288 7.59 14.37 9.63
N THR A 289 8.25 13.32 9.17
CA THR A 289 7.71 11.95 9.17
C THR A 289 8.24 11.18 10.36
N THR A 290 7.35 10.58 11.13
CA THR A 290 7.67 9.73 12.29
C THR A 290 6.89 8.44 12.20
N ASN A 291 7.45 7.31 12.63
CA ASN A 291 6.67 6.08 12.70
C ASN A 291 5.58 6.19 13.77
N VAL A 292 4.44 5.56 13.53
CA VAL A 292 3.39 5.41 14.54
C VAL A 292 3.95 4.49 15.63
N PRO A 293 3.89 4.88 16.92
CA PRO A 293 4.42 4.04 17.98
C PRO A 293 3.60 2.74 18.07
N PRO A 294 4.27 1.60 18.26
CA PRO A 294 3.58 0.33 18.48
C PRO A 294 2.81 0.39 19.81
N PRO A 295 1.69 -0.34 19.92
CA PRO A 295 0.95 -0.41 21.16
C PRO A 295 1.78 -1.11 22.26
N GLU A 296 1.49 -0.82 23.53
CA GLU A 296 2.26 -1.31 24.69
C GLU A 296 2.38 -2.84 24.78
N TRP A 297 1.44 -3.57 24.18
CA TRP A 297 1.43 -5.03 24.15
C TRP A 297 2.27 -5.64 23.02
N SER A 298 2.83 -4.82 22.11
CA SER A 298 3.69 -5.26 21.02
C SER A 298 5.17 -5.19 21.41
N GLN A 299 5.96 -6.13 20.90
CA GLN A 299 7.43 -6.15 21.04
C GLN A 299 8.13 -5.56 19.79
N GLU A 300 7.36 -5.01 18.85
CA GLU A 300 7.89 -4.39 17.65
C GLU A 300 8.70 -3.14 18.00
N GLN A 301 9.88 -3.00 17.41
CA GLN A 301 10.77 -1.87 17.65
C GLN A 301 10.87 -1.02 16.38
N VAL A 302 10.16 0.10 16.36
CA VAL A 302 10.24 1.09 15.27
C VAL A 302 11.07 2.29 15.69
N SER A 303 11.83 2.85 14.76
CA SER A 303 12.60 4.08 15.04
C SER A 303 11.66 5.25 15.33
N ALA A 304 11.87 5.93 16.46
CA ALA A 304 11.21 7.18 16.80
C ALA A 304 11.88 8.41 16.15
N LYS A 305 13.01 8.24 15.44
CA LYS A 305 13.75 9.35 14.84
C LYS A 305 12.94 9.93 13.68
N PRO A 306 12.63 11.24 13.69
CA PRO A 306 11.91 11.87 12.60
C PRO A 306 12.79 11.98 11.35
N VAL A 307 12.21 11.68 10.19
CA VAL A 307 12.78 11.99 8.88
C VAL A 307 12.21 13.34 8.44
N ILE A 308 13.09 14.29 8.13
CA ILE A 308 12.70 15.63 7.68
C ILE A 308 12.97 15.76 6.19
N ARG A 309 11.96 16.19 5.43
CA ARG A 309 12.12 16.63 4.04
C ARG A 309 11.75 18.10 3.97
N GLU A 310 12.75 18.96 3.83
CA GLU A 310 12.56 20.40 3.64
C GLU A 310 12.50 20.75 2.15
N LEU A 311 11.55 21.60 1.78
CA LEU A 311 11.41 22.12 0.43
C LEU A 311 12.26 23.41 0.29
N PRO A 312 12.61 23.82 -0.94
CA PRO A 312 13.23 25.12 -1.17
C PRO A 312 12.30 26.26 -0.73
N TRP A 313 12.89 27.44 -0.49
CA TRP A 313 12.12 28.65 -0.28
C TRP A 313 11.37 29.03 -1.55
N TRP A 314 10.09 29.35 -1.41
CA TRP A 314 9.25 29.86 -2.48
C TRP A 314 8.92 31.32 -2.24
N LEU A 315 9.38 32.18 -3.15
CA LEU A 315 8.94 33.57 -3.23
C LEU A 315 7.45 33.61 -3.53
N LEU A 316 6.72 34.48 -2.81
CA LEU A 316 5.30 34.70 -3.05
C LEU A 316 5.11 35.88 -3.99
N THR A 317 4.37 35.64 -5.07
CA THR A 317 3.92 36.70 -5.97
C THR A 317 2.78 37.50 -5.34
N GLU A 318 2.46 38.66 -5.90
CA GLU A 318 1.28 39.42 -5.48
C GLU A 318 -0.01 38.60 -5.64
N ALA A 319 -0.11 37.77 -6.68
CA ALA A 319 -1.25 36.88 -6.87
C ALA A 319 -1.38 35.82 -5.76
N ASP A 320 -0.25 35.26 -5.30
CA ASP A 320 -0.25 34.32 -4.18
C ASP A 320 -0.69 35.00 -2.87
N ARG A 321 -0.26 36.26 -2.67
CA ARG A 321 -0.61 37.06 -1.49
C ARG A 321 -2.07 37.49 -1.52
N ALA A 322 -2.56 38.00 -2.65
CA ALA A 322 -3.95 38.42 -2.85
C ALA A 322 -4.92 37.24 -2.76
N ALA A 323 -4.48 36.04 -3.14
CA ALA A 323 -5.23 34.82 -2.93
C ALA A 323 -5.28 34.39 -1.45
N GLY A 324 -4.34 34.86 -0.63
CA GLY A 324 -4.18 34.56 0.79
C GLY A 324 -4.88 35.53 1.74
N THR A 325 -4.96 36.81 1.37
CA THR A 325 -5.50 37.88 2.22
C THR A 325 -7.00 38.11 1.99
N ARG A 326 -7.74 38.41 3.06
CA ARG A 326 -8.93 39.28 2.92
C ARG A 326 -8.44 40.60 2.33
N ALA A 327 -9.17 41.15 1.36
CA ALA A 327 -8.92 42.52 0.92
C ALA A 327 -8.81 43.42 2.14
N VAL A 328 -7.70 44.14 2.27
CA VAL A 328 -7.63 45.26 3.20
C VAL A 328 -8.63 46.26 2.63
N GLU A 329 -9.86 46.21 3.15
CA GLU A 329 -10.87 47.19 2.82
C GLU A 329 -10.25 48.55 3.13
N THR A 330 -10.17 49.37 2.09
CA THR A 330 -9.88 50.78 2.14
C THR A 330 -10.98 51.48 2.94
N GLU A 331 -11.00 51.27 4.25
CA GLU A 331 -11.82 52.02 5.22
C GLU A 331 -11.15 53.39 5.48
N ALA A 332 -10.86 54.10 4.39
CA ALA A 332 -10.25 55.41 4.39
C ALA A 332 -10.83 56.25 3.25
N ARG A 333 -12.17 56.37 3.19
CA ARG A 333 -12.90 57.46 2.51
C ARG A 333 -14.42 57.35 2.70
N ALA A 334 -14.91 57.38 3.93
CA ALA A 334 -16.29 57.76 4.24
C ALA A 334 -16.50 57.92 5.75
N ARG A 335 -15.81 58.88 6.38
CA ARG A 335 -16.29 59.57 7.59
C ARG A 335 -15.78 61.00 7.56
#